data_AF-A0A0A5G291-F1
#
_entry.id   AF-A0A0A5G291-F1
#
_cell.length_a   1.000
_cell.length_b   1.000
_cell.length_c   1.000
_cell.angle_alpha   90.00
_cell.angle_beta   90.00
_cell.angle_gamma   90.00
#
_symmetry.space_group_name_H-M   'P 1'
#
loop_
_entity.id
_entity.type
_entity.pdbx_description
1 polymer ?
#
loop_
_entity_poly.entity_id
_entity_poly.type
_entity_poly.pdbx_seq_one_letter_code
_entity_poly.pdbx_strand_id
1 'polypeptide(L)'
;MKCMNCGSTNDVIDFVARKEKLFLCVNCRGKLANGQLGKIGRPSLGVTKKVSLTLSEEGWKRLDELAKGNRSQYLRHLVLEAQSEDWSNDACLGYAMLGMENMGYSERQIQELLRAIKSEFDWKSVEEAKCAYKDSSY
;
A
#
# COMPACT_ATOMS: atom_id res chain seq x y z
N MET A 1 -23.26 28.85 9.62
CA MET A 1 -22.18 27.94 9.18
C MET A 1 -22.08 26.76 10.13
N LYS A 2 -21.72 25.56 9.66
CA LYS A 2 -21.52 24.38 10.51
C LYS A 2 -20.04 24.04 10.58
N CYS A 3 -19.56 23.68 11.77
CA CYS A 3 -18.21 23.20 11.98
C CYS A 3 -17.96 21.95 11.14
N MET A 4 -16.91 21.96 10.31
CA MET A 4 -16.54 20.83 9.44
C MET A 4 -16.13 19.58 10.23
N ASN A 5 -15.71 19.75 11.49
CA ASN A 5 -15.25 18.62 12.31
C ASN A 5 -16.36 17.95 13.13
N CYS A 6 -17.29 18.71 13.71
CA CYS A 6 -18.30 18.15 14.63
C CYS A 6 -19.74 18.55 14.30
N GLY A 7 -19.98 19.28 13.21
CA GLY A 7 -21.33 19.71 12.80
C GLY A 7 -21.96 20.80 13.67
N SER A 8 -21.33 21.19 14.79
CA SER A 8 -21.83 22.25 15.66
C SER A 8 -21.91 23.59 14.93
N THR A 9 -22.95 24.36 15.24
CA THR A 9 -23.14 25.74 14.77
C THR A 9 -22.65 26.79 15.76
N ASN A 10 -22.17 26.36 16.93
CA ASN A 10 -21.75 27.27 18.00
C ASN A 10 -20.41 27.93 17.67
N ASP A 11 -20.41 29.26 17.53
CA ASP A 11 -19.22 30.09 17.31
C ASP A 11 -18.25 29.53 16.25
N VAL A 12 -18.78 29.34 15.03
CA VAL A 12 -18.07 28.83 13.86
C VAL A 12 -17.47 30.00 13.07
N ILE A 13 -16.14 29.97 12.90
CA ILE A 13 -15.42 30.94 12.07
C ILE A 13 -14.74 30.25 10.90
N ASP A 14 -14.45 31.02 9.84
CA ASP A 14 -13.63 30.61 8.71
C ASP A 14 -12.18 31.09 8.86
N PHE A 15 -11.22 30.26 8.46
CA PHE A 15 -9.82 30.65 8.34
C PHE A 15 -9.14 29.82 7.26
N VAL A 16 -8.03 30.34 6.72
CA VAL A 16 -7.27 29.68 5.66
C VAL A 16 -6.10 28.92 6.27
N ALA A 17 -6.06 27.61 6.04
CA ALA A 17 -4.92 26.76 6.39
C ALA A 17 -4.48 25.98 5.14
N ARG A 18 -3.19 26.03 4.80
CA ARG A 18 -2.62 25.29 3.65
C ARG A 18 -3.35 25.53 2.32
N LYS A 19 -3.81 26.77 2.08
CA LYS A 19 -4.60 27.20 0.91
C LYS A 19 -6.04 26.66 0.86
N GLU A 20 -6.51 25.99 1.90
CA GLU A 20 -7.90 25.56 2.02
C GLU A 20 -8.64 26.40 3.07
N LYS A 21 -9.91 26.69 2.79
CA LYS A 21 -10.80 27.44 3.68
C LYS A 21 -11.50 26.47 4.63
N LEU A 22 -11.22 26.57 5.92
CA LEU A 22 -11.75 25.69 6.96
C LEU A 22 -12.79 26.43 7.81
N PHE A 23 -13.85 25.74 8.23
CA PHE A 23 -14.88 26.25 9.14
C PHE A 23 -14.90 25.44 10.44
N LEU A 24 -14.48 26.03 11.58
CA LEU A 24 -14.43 25.32 12.87
C LEU A 24 -15.11 26.10 14.00
N CYS A 25 -15.83 25.38 14.87
CA CYS A 25 -16.39 25.92 16.11
C CYS A 25 -15.30 26.20 17.16
N VAL A 26 -15.61 27.01 18.17
CA VAL A 26 -14.69 27.37 19.28
C VAL A 26 -13.99 26.17 19.94
N ASN A 27 -14.75 25.11 20.23
CA ASN A 27 -14.20 23.91 20.86
C ASN A 27 -13.25 23.14 19.94
N CYS A 28 -13.53 23.14 18.64
CA CYS A 28 -12.66 22.50 17.66
C CYS A 28 -11.42 23.36 17.41
N ARG A 29 -11.52 24.69 17.43
CA ARG A 29 -10.35 25.57 17.33
C ARG A 29 -9.40 25.39 18.52
N GLY A 30 -9.92 25.32 19.75
CA GLY A 30 -9.10 25.05 20.93
C GLY A 30 -8.40 23.69 20.86
N LYS A 31 -9.11 22.65 20.42
CA LYS A 31 -8.52 21.33 20.16
C LYS A 31 -7.47 21.35 19.04
N LEU A 32 -7.61 22.21 18.03
CA LEU A 32 -6.63 22.36 16.94
C LEU A 32 -5.35 23.03 17.47
N ALA A 33 -5.48 24.10 18.24
CA ALA A 33 -4.35 24.78 18.90
C ALA A 33 -3.61 23.83 19.86
N ASN A 34 -4.34 22.95 20.54
CA ASN A 34 -3.79 21.94 21.45
C ASN A 34 -3.32 20.66 20.73
N GLY A 35 -3.33 20.62 19.39
CA GLY A 35 -2.89 19.47 18.59
C GLY A 35 -3.75 18.20 18.71
N GLN A 36 -4.92 18.29 19.35
CA GLN A 36 -5.89 17.21 19.55
C GLN A 36 -6.86 17.05 18.39
N LEU A 37 -6.94 18.06 17.52
CA LEU A 37 -7.70 18.02 16.28
C LEU A 37 -6.75 17.71 15.14
N GLY A 38 -6.62 16.41 14.86
CA GLY A 38 -5.96 15.87 13.67
C GLY A 38 -4.65 16.55 13.29
N LYS A 39 -3.53 16.11 13.90
CA LYS A 39 -2.32 16.02 13.07
C LYS A 39 -2.69 15.16 11.86
N ILE A 40 -2.50 15.73 10.67
CA ILE A 40 -2.36 15.01 9.39
C ILE A 40 -1.83 13.59 9.66
N GLY A 41 -2.61 12.55 9.36
CA GLY A 41 -2.13 11.16 9.49
C GLY A 41 -3.13 10.04 9.81
N ARG A 42 -4.40 10.34 10.16
CA ARG A 42 -5.43 9.30 10.35
C ARG A 42 -6.61 9.50 9.38
N PRO A 43 -6.75 8.67 8.33
CA PRO A 43 -7.94 8.66 7.48
C PRO A 43 -9.19 8.34 8.30
N SER A 44 -10.32 8.97 7.96
CA SER A 44 -11.65 8.69 8.50
C SER A 44 -12.35 7.50 7.82
N LEU A 45 -11.71 6.90 6.81
CA LEU A 45 -12.23 5.78 6.05
C LEU A 45 -11.67 4.47 6.66
N GLY A 46 -12.45 3.81 7.52
CA GLY A 46 -12.17 2.45 7.99
C GLY A 46 -12.09 2.27 9.51
N VAL A 47 -12.01 1.00 9.93
CA VAL A 47 -11.90 0.62 11.34
C VAL A 47 -10.42 0.60 11.74
N THR A 48 -10.06 1.39 12.76
CA THR A 48 -8.71 1.34 13.34
C THR A 48 -8.65 0.30 14.44
N LYS A 49 -7.77 -0.69 14.31
CA LYS A 49 -7.38 -1.62 15.39
C LYS A 49 -5.96 -1.28 15.86
N LYS A 50 -5.74 -1.28 17.18
CA LYS A 50 -4.39 -1.14 17.75
C LYS A 50 -3.73 -2.51 17.77
N VAL A 51 -2.51 -2.59 17.27
CA VAL A 51 -1.66 -3.77 17.32
C VAL A 51 -0.34 -3.41 17.98
N SER A 52 0.21 -4.35 18.73
CA SER A 52 1.56 -4.25 19.28
C SER A 52 2.52 -5.05 18.40
N LEU A 53 3.66 -4.45 18.06
CA LEU A 53 4.73 -5.09 17.31
C LEU A 53 5.96 -5.18 18.21
N THR A 54 6.59 -6.36 18.26
CA THR A 54 7.87 -6.57 18.93
C THR A 54 8.88 -6.97 17.87
N LEU A 55 9.94 -6.17 17.72
CA LEU A 55 11.03 -6.38 16.77
C LEU A 55 12.36 -6.18 17.51
N SER A 56 13.46 -6.67 16.94
CA SER A 56 14.80 -6.31 17.40
C SER A 56 15.08 -4.82 17.18
N GLU A 57 16.10 -4.29 17.87
CA GLU A 57 16.56 -2.90 17.67
C GLU A 57 16.93 -2.62 16.21
N GLU A 58 17.61 -3.56 15.54
CA GLU A 58 17.95 -3.46 14.11
C GLU A 58 16.69 -3.45 13.23
N GLY A 59 15.69 -4.26 13.60
CA GLY A 59 14.40 -4.28 12.92
C GLY A 59 13.67 -2.93 13.03
N TRP A 60 13.66 -2.33 14.22
CA TRP A 60 13.09 -1.00 14.43
C TRP A 60 13.82 0.09 13.65
N LYS A 61 15.17 0.07 13.68
CA LYS A 61 15.98 1.03 12.94
C LYS A 61 15.68 0.99 11.43
N ARG A 62 15.65 -0.22 10.85
CA ARG A 62 15.32 -0.39 9.42
C ARG A 62 13.90 0.09 9.09
N LEU A 63 12.93 -0.23 9.95
CA LEU A 63 11.55 0.22 9.77
C LEU A 63 11.46 1.75 9.78
N ASP A 64 12.17 2.41 10.67
CA ASP A 64 12.18 3.87 10.79
C ASP A 64 12.77 4.57 9.58
N GLU A 65 13.89 4.04 9.08
CA GLU A 65 14.55 4.53 7.87
C GLU A 65 13.59 4.45 6.67
N LEU A 66 12.89 3.32 6.50
CA LEU A 66 11.93 3.10 5.41
C LEU A 66 10.66 3.95 5.58
N ALA A 67 10.18 4.11 6.82
CA ALA A 67 8.97 4.85 7.12
C ALA A 67 9.12 6.36 6.99
N LYS A 68 10.35 6.90 6.95
CA LYS A 68 10.65 8.34 6.80
C LYS A 68 9.82 9.22 7.73
N GLY A 69 9.64 8.78 8.98
CA GLY A 69 8.89 9.51 10.01
C GLY A 69 7.40 9.20 10.10
N ASN A 70 6.83 8.32 9.27
CA ASN A 70 5.42 7.89 9.37
C ASN A 70 5.25 6.36 9.35
N ARG A 71 5.57 5.72 10.48
CA ARG A 71 5.44 4.26 10.68
C ARG A 71 4.04 3.74 10.37
N SER A 72 2.99 4.46 10.78
CA SER A 72 1.61 4.01 10.58
C SER A 72 1.20 4.01 9.11
N GLN A 73 1.63 5.00 8.33
CA GLN A 73 1.37 5.02 6.89
C GLN A 73 2.16 3.91 6.19
N TYR A 74 3.43 3.74 6.53
CA TYR A 74 4.28 2.70 5.97
C TYR A 74 3.74 1.29 6.26
N LEU A 75 3.38 1.01 7.52
CA LEU A 75 2.78 -0.27 7.90
C LEU A 75 1.43 -0.52 7.23
N ARG A 76 0.60 0.51 7.04
CA ARG A 76 -0.66 0.35 6.27
C ARG A 76 -0.36 -0.03 4.82
N HIS A 77 0.61 0.61 4.19
CA HIS A 77 1.01 0.29 2.82
C HIS A 77 1.50 -1.16 2.71
N LEU A 78 2.41 -1.59 3.59
CA LEU A 78 2.89 -2.98 3.62
C LEU A 78 1.75 -4.00 3.83
N VAL A 79 0.80 -3.70 4.73
CA VAL A 79 -0.34 -4.58 5.00
C VAL A 79 -1.30 -4.63 3.81
N LEU A 80 -1.44 -3.55 3.05
CA LEU A 80 -2.25 -3.53 1.84
C LEU A 80 -1.56 -4.25 0.68
N GLU A 81 -0.26 -4.05 0.49
CA GLU A 81 0.54 -4.79 -0.50
C GLU A 81 0.59 -6.29 -0.20
N ALA A 82 0.75 -6.68 1.07
CA ALA A 82 0.70 -8.09 1.45
C ALA A 82 -0.69 -8.72 1.24
N GLN A 83 -1.75 -7.92 1.17
CA GLN A 83 -3.11 -8.36 0.88
C GLN A 83 -3.49 -8.23 -0.60
N SER A 84 -2.75 -7.47 -1.41
CA SER A 84 -3.02 -7.40 -2.83
C SER A 84 -2.60 -8.73 -3.46
N GLU A 85 -3.59 -9.54 -3.82
CA GLU A 85 -3.45 -10.81 -4.57
C GLU A 85 -3.01 -10.57 -6.04
N ASP A 86 -2.37 -9.44 -6.35
CA ASP A 86 -2.26 -8.94 -7.72
C ASP A 86 -1.27 -9.76 -8.56
N TRP A 87 -0.31 -10.47 -7.93
CA TRP A 87 0.63 -11.34 -8.65
C TRP A 87 1.31 -12.38 -7.75
N SER A 88 1.45 -13.62 -8.23
CA SER A 88 2.26 -14.69 -7.62
C SER A 88 2.92 -15.55 -8.70
N ASN A 89 3.89 -16.38 -8.32
CA ASN A 89 4.51 -17.34 -9.25
C ASN A 89 3.47 -18.32 -9.84
N ASP A 90 2.48 -18.73 -9.04
CA ASP A 90 1.39 -19.60 -9.50
C ASP A 90 0.47 -18.87 -10.48
N ALA A 91 0.17 -17.59 -10.24
CA ALA A 91 -0.61 -16.77 -11.18
C ALA A 91 0.12 -16.62 -12.52
N CYS A 92 1.45 -16.41 -12.49
CA CYS A 92 2.29 -16.34 -13.69
C CYS A 92 2.23 -17.65 -14.51
N LEU A 93 2.40 -18.80 -13.85
CA LEU A 93 2.30 -20.12 -14.51
C LEU A 93 0.90 -20.38 -15.06
N GLY A 94 -0.14 -19.97 -14.32
CA GLY A 94 -1.53 -20.07 -14.78
C GLY A 94 -1.78 -19.28 -16.07
N TYR A 95 -1.33 -18.03 -16.13
CA TYR A 95 -1.46 -17.22 -17.36
C TYR A 95 -0.66 -17.81 -18.54
N ALA A 96 0.56 -18.30 -18.29
CA ALA A 96 1.37 -18.95 -19.32
C ALA A 96 0.69 -20.23 -19.87
N MET A 97 0.14 -21.06 -18.97
CA MET A 97 -0.62 -22.26 -19.33
C MET A 97 -1.82 -21.92 -20.22
N LEU A 98 -2.67 -20.98 -19.78
CA LEU A 98 -3.87 -20.56 -20.53
C LEU A 98 -3.51 -19.98 -21.90
N GLY A 99 -2.43 -19.20 -22.01
CA GLY A 99 -1.95 -18.68 -23.29
C GLY A 99 -1.51 -19.79 -24.24
N MET A 100 -0.75 -20.77 -23.75
CA MET A 100 -0.29 -21.92 -24.54
C MET A 100 -1.44 -22.84 -24.97
N GLU A 101 -2.41 -23.10 -24.08
CA GLU A 101 -3.62 -23.85 -24.42
C GLU A 101 -4.41 -23.16 -25.53
N ASN A 102 -4.59 -21.85 -25.44
CA ASN A 102 -5.28 -21.07 -26.47
C ASN A 102 -4.53 -21.08 -27.82
N MET A 103 -3.20 -21.24 -27.81
CA MET A 103 -2.39 -21.40 -29.02
C MET A 103 -2.34 -22.86 -29.52
N GLY A 104 -3.00 -23.80 -28.84
CA GLY A 104 -3.09 -25.21 -29.25
C GLY A 104 -1.84 -26.04 -28.94
N TYR A 105 -1.06 -25.66 -27.93
CA TYR A 105 0.12 -26.43 -27.52
C TYR A 105 -0.32 -27.79 -26.93
N SER A 106 0.49 -28.83 -27.15
CA SER A 106 0.25 -30.13 -26.53
C SER A 106 0.54 -30.10 -25.03
N GLU A 107 -0.11 -30.99 -24.27
CA GLU A 107 0.07 -31.11 -22.82
C GLU A 107 1.56 -31.27 -22.45
N ARG A 108 2.31 -32.09 -23.21
CA ARG A 108 3.75 -32.28 -22.98
C ARG A 108 4.54 -30.99 -23.13
N GLN A 109 4.27 -30.19 -24.17
CA GLN A 109 4.94 -28.91 -24.40
C GLN A 109 4.62 -27.92 -23.28
N ILE A 110 3.35 -27.85 -22.85
CA ILE A 110 2.92 -27.00 -21.74
C ILE A 110 3.67 -27.40 -20.47
N GLN A 111 3.72 -28.69 -20.13
CA GLN A 111 4.44 -29.15 -18.94
C GLN A 111 5.95 -28.84 -19.00
N GLU A 112 6.58 -29.01 -20.16
CA GLU A 112 8.01 -28.70 -20.36
C GLU A 112 8.27 -27.19 -20.17
N LEU A 113 7.45 -26.32 -20.77
CA LEU A 113 7.56 -24.86 -20.63
C LEU A 113 7.29 -24.38 -19.21
N LEU A 114 6.25 -24.88 -18.55
CA LEU A 114 5.94 -24.49 -17.16
C LEU A 114 7.06 -24.91 -16.20
N ARG A 115 7.68 -26.08 -16.40
CA ARG A 115 8.85 -26.49 -15.60
C ARG A 115 10.05 -25.58 -15.84
N ALA A 116 10.31 -25.18 -17.09
CA ALA A 116 11.38 -24.25 -17.41
C ALA A 116 11.15 -22.89 -16.75
N ILE A 117 9.96 -22.30 -16.91
CA ILE A 117 9.58 -21.03 -16.26
C ILE A 117 9.72 -21.13 -14.75
N LYS A 118 9.20 -22.21 -14.15
CA LYS A 118 9.26 -22.41 -12.69
C LYS A 118 10.70 -22.51 -12.20
N SER A 119 11.60 -23.12 -12.97
CA SER A 119 13.02 -23.18 -12.58
C SER A 119 13.68 -21.80 -12.56
N GLU A 120 13.33 -20.90 -13.49
CA GLU A 120 13.86 -19.54 -13.50
C GLU A 120 13.47 -18.75 -12.25
N PHE A 121 12.30 -19.04 -11.64
CA PHE A 121 11.91 -18.39 -10.38
C PHE A 121 12.87 -18.67 -9.22
N ASP A 122 13.53 -19.83 -9.23
CA ASP A 122 14.51 -20.20 -8.19
C ASP A 122 15.90 -19.60 -8.48
N TRP A 123 16.22 -19.32 -9.75
CA TRP A 123 17.53 -18.86 -10.20
C TRP A 123 17.64 -17.35 -10.46
N LYS A 124 16.51 -16.67 -10.66
CA LYS A 124 16.46 -15.25 -11.04
C LYS A 124 15.62 -14.44 -10.07
N SER A 125 16.12 -13.25 -9.74
CA SER A 125 15.33 -12.24 -9.06
C SER A 125 14.28 -11.62 -9.99
N VAL A 126 13.24 -11.04 -9.39
CA VAL A 126 12.16 -10.34 -10.13
C VAL A 126 12.74 -9.21 -10.99
N GLU A 127 13.68 -8.43 -10.47
CA GLU A 127 14.39 -7.38 -11.21
C GLU A 127 15.13 -7.92 -12.43
N GLU A 128 15.86 -9.04 -12.32
CA GLU A 128 16.58 -9.64 -13.45
C GLU A 128 15.63 -10.11 -14.55
N ALA A 129 14.55 -10.80 -14.18
CA ALA A 129 13.53 -11.24 -15.14
C ALA A 129 12.89 -10.05 -15.88
N LYS A 130 12.63 -8.95 -15.15
CA LYS A 130 12.08 -7.71 -15.72
C LYS A 130 13.04 -7.05 -16.70
N CYS A 131 14.34 -7.01 -16.39
CA CYS A 131 15.36 -6.51 -17.32
C CYS A 131 15.44 -7.41 -18.57
N ALA A 132 15.46 -8.74 -18.39
CA ALA A 132 15.49 -9.69 -19.50
C ALA A 132 14.31 -9.50 -20.48
N TYR A 133 13.10 -9.26 -19.97
CA TYR A 133 11.95 -8.96 -20.83
C TYR A 133 12.09 -7.63 -21.57
N LYS A 134 12.46 -6.55 -20.87
CA LYS A 134 12.63 -5.21 -21.46
C LYS A 134 13.71 -5.15 -22.54
N ASP A 135 14.75 -5.95 -22.38
CA ASP A 135 15.88 -6.01 -23.32
C ASP A 135 15.64 -7.01 -24.47
N SER A 136 14.54 -7.77 -24.42
CA SER A 136 14.17 -8.73 -25.46
C SER A 136 13.47 -8.06 -26.65
N SER A 137 13.37 -8.77 -27.77
CA SER A 137 12.58 -8.34 -28.94
C SER A 137 11.11 -8.76 -28.88
N TYR A 138 10.65 -9.26 -27.73
CA TYR A 138 9.29 -9.76 -27.49
C TYR A 138 8.44 -8.75 -26.70
#